data_AF-A0A1I6Q4I7-F1
#
_entry.id   AF-A0A1I6Q4I7-F1
#
_cell.length_a   1.000
_cell.length_b   1.000
_cell.length_c   1.000
_cell.angle_alpha   90.00
_cell.angle_beta   90.00
_cell.angle_gamma   90.00
#
_symmetry.space_group_name_H-M   'P 1'
#
loop_
_entity.id
_entity.type
_entity.pdbx_description
1 polymer ?
#
loop_
_entity_poly.entity_id
_entity_poly.type
_entity_poly.pdbx_seq_one_letter_code
_entity_poly.pdbx_strand_id
1 'polypeptide(L)'
;MSDAAYDLSLERIALIRRMVVAWDGAEPGAPTIHPAAPYGSLDRDGDIANVTGDDEGAEEEHRSLEDGLAVFVQNGQLKPGRYQYHNGLAKLDPGAVGDVFRDAATGETPDLITFAVTPEHLALIPQLNIGWNAEQGVPRVDPERPYGADGAYTAAMKRLLAAVPGAAANDDEDAETRLVRLHRELQPALQIFLRYADLGPGDFRRAAERWLPA
;
A
#
# COMPACT_ATOMS: atom_id res chain seq x y z
N MET A 1 -8.40 25.35 -9.32
CA MET A 1 -7.82 24.04 -9.01
C MET A 1 -7.60 23.38 -10.35
N SER A 2 -6.35 23.16 -10.76
CA SER A 2 -6.08 22.40 -11.99
C SER A 2 -6.48 20.95 -11.73
N ASP A 3 -7.30 20.37 -12.61
CA ASP A 3 -7.47 18.92 -12.66
C ASP A 3 -6.09 18.32 -12.96
N ALA A 4 -5.44 17.73 -11.94
CA ALA A 4 -4.20 17.00 -12.17
C ALA A 4 -4.52 15.79 -13.05
N ALA A 5 -3.70 15.54 -14.07
CA ALA A 5 -3.84 14.40 -14.97
C ALA A 5 -2.67 13.44 -14.76
N TYR A 6 -2.93 12.15 -14.86
CA TYR A 6 -1.95 11.09 -14.71
C TYR A 6 -2.16 10.01 -15.76
N ASP A 7 -1.11 9.70 -16.51
CA ASP A 7 -1.08 8.57 -17.44
C ASP A 7 -0.52 7.35 -16.71
N LEU A 8 -1.38 6.37 -16.44
CA LEU A 8 -0.96 5.09 -15.87
C LEU A 8 -0.56 4.15 -17.01
N SER A 9 0.74 4.06 -17.28
CA SER A 9 1.28 3.15 -18.31
C SER A 9 1.42 1.71 -17.81
N LEU A 10 1.72 0.79 -18.74
CA LEU A 10 2.01 -0.61 -18.39
C LEU A 10 3.28 -0.75 -17.55
N GLU A 11 4.29 0.07 -17.84
CA GLU A 11 5.56 0.12 -17.11
C GLU A 11 5.32 0.58 -15.67
N ARG A 12 4.50 1.63 -15.47
CA ARG A 12 4.14 2.12 -14.13
C ARG A 12 3.34 1.09 -13.34
N ILE A 13 2.40 0.38 -13.97
CA ILE A 13 1.71 -0.76 -13.35
C ILE A 13 2.70 -1.86 -12.96
N ALA A 14 3.67 -2.17 -13.82
CA ALA A 14 4.70 -3.17 -13.54
C ALA A 14 5.60 -2.76 -12.36
N LEU A 15 5.95 -1.48 -12.24
CA LEU A 15 6.70 -0.94 -11.09
C LEU A 15 5.88 -1.00 -9.80
N ILE A 16 4.61 -0.59 -9.82
CA ILE A 16 3.72 -0.68 -8.66
C ILE A 16 3.59 -2.14 -8.18
N ARG A 17 3.48 -3.10 -9.10
CA ARG A 17 3.43 -4.53 -8.78
C ARG A 17 4.72 -5.08 -8.15
N ARG A 18 5.86 -4.42 -8.36
CA ARG A 18 7.14 -4.76 -7.73
C ARG A 18 7.35 -4.07 -6.39
N MET A 19 6.48 -3.15 -6.00
CA MET A 19 6.65 -2.43 -4.75
C MET A 19 6.67 -3.36 -3.54
N VAL A 20 7.62 -3.12 -2.64
CA VAL A 20 7.73 -3.83 -1.36
C VAL A 20 7.06 -3.01 -0.27
N VAL A 21 6.01 -3.57 0.33
CA VAL A 21 5.24 -2.95 1.40
C VAL A 21 5.78 -3.38 2.76
N ALA A 22 6.22 -2.41 3.53
CA ALA A 22 6.67 -2.52 4.92
C ALA A 22 5.68 -1.86 5.88
N TRP A 23 6.00 -1.84 7.17
CA TRP A 23 5.27 -1.08 8.19
C TRP A 23 6.09 0.11 8.69
N ASP A 24 5.49 1.30 8.65
CA ASP A 24 5.99 2.48 9.35
C ASP A 24 5.61 2.39 10.84
N GLY A 25 6.62 2.44 11.71
CA GLY A 25 6.48 2.23 13.15
C GLY A 25 6.06 3.46 13.96
N ALA A 26 5.79 4.61 13.33
CA ALA A 26 5.13 5.73 14.04
C ALA A 26 3.79 5.26 14.65
N GLU A 27 3.24 5.99 15.62
CA GLU A 27 1.91 5.68 16.16
C GLU A 27 0.86 6.62 15.54
N PRO A 28 -0.22 6.09 14.93
CA PRO A 28 -0.65 4.69 14.89
C PRO A 28 0.10 3.79 13.89
N GLY A 29 0.83 4.38 12.95
CA GLY A 29 1.61 3.69 11.95
C GLY A 29 0.83 3.48 10.67
N ALA A 30 1.47 2.93 9.64
CA ALA A 30 0.81 2.63 8.38
C ALA A 30 1.62 1.66 7.51
N PRO A 31 0.98 0.96 6.56
CA PRO A 31 1.72 0.31 5.50
C PRO A 31 2.43 1.36 4.64
N THR A 32 3.71 1.14 4.33
CA THR A 32 4.56 2.08 3.57
C THR A 32 5.39 1.34 2.54
N ILE A 33 5.93 2.04 1.53
CA ILE A 33 6.88 1.44 0.58
C ILE A 33 8.27 1.41 1.23
N HIS A 34 9.00 0.31 1.08
CA HIS A 34 10.33 0.17 1.67
C HIS A 34 11.27 1.27 1.13
N PRO A 35 11.83 2.15 1.98
CA PRO A 35 12.49 3.38 1.54
C PRO A 35 13.81 3.12 0.79
N ALA A 36 14.60 2.16 1.27
CA ALA A 36 15.88 1.83 0.64
C ALA A 36 15.78 0.77 -0.47
N ALA A 37 14.62 0.12 -0.62
CA ALA A 37 14.44 -0.99 -1.55
C ALA A 37 13.02 -1.06 -2.09
N PRO A 38 12.51 0.05 -2.68
CA PRO A 38 11.11 0.18 -3.02
C PRO A 38 10.64 -0.91 -3.98
N TYR A 39 11.52 -1.46 -4.82
CA TYR A 39 11.21 -2.51 -5.80
C TYR A 39 11.85 -3.88 -5.49
N GLY A 40 12.35 -4.07 -4.26
CA GLY A 40 12.88 -5.34 -3.78
C GLY A 40 14.40 -5.50 -3.83
N SER A 41 15.13 -4.48 -4.28
CA SER A 41 16.59 -4.42 -4.19
C SER A 41 17.08 -3.03 -3.77
N LEU A 42 18.34 -2.91 -3.35
CA LEU A 42 18.98 -1.62 -3.05
C LEU A 42 19.34 -0.82 -4.31
N ASP A 43 19.17 -1.41 -5.50
CA ASP A 43 19.43 -0.78 -6.80
C ASP A 43 18.12 -0.33 -7.44
N ARG A 44 17.55 0.76 -6.88
CA ARG A 44 16.28 1.33 -7.33
C ARG A 44 16.29 1.66 -8.82
N ASP A 45 17.34 2.34 -9.28
CA ASP A 45 17.42 2.84 -10.65
C ASP A 45 17.58 1.66 -11.63
N GLY A 46 18.37 0.64 -11.28
CA GLY A 46 18.43 -0.61 -12.03
C GLY A 46 17.08 -1.35 -12.07
N ASP A 47 16.34 -1.41 -10.97
CA ASP A 47 15.00 -2.01 -10.93
C ASP A 47 14.00 -1.27 -11.83
N ILE A 48 14.10 0.05 -11.92
CA ILE A 48 13.29 0.88 -12.82
C ILE A 48 13.70 0.64 -14.27
N ALA A 49 14.99 0.73 -14.59
CA ALA A 49 15.53 0.50 -15.92
C ALA A 49 15.19 -0.90 -16.45
N ASN A 50 15.13 -1.91 -15.57
CA ASN A 50 14.69 -3.27 -15.92
C ASN A 50 13.22 -3.36 -16.36
N VAL A 51 12.41 -2.34 -16.11
CA VAL A 51 11.01 -2.25 -16.53
C VAL A 51 10.84 -1.29 -17.70
N THR A 52 11.45 -0.10 -17.62
CA THR A 52 11.30 0.98 -18.59
C THR A 52 12.21 0.82 -19.80
N GLY A 53 13.34 0.10 -19.65
CA GLY A 53 14.40 0.02 -20.64
C GLY A 53 15.30 1.26 -20.69
N ASP A 54 15.16 2.18 -19.73
CA ASP A 54 15.85 3.48 -19.67
C ASP A 54 16.23 3.83 -18.22
N ASP A 55 17.50 4.17 -18.00
CA ASP A 55 18.05 4.58 -16.71
C ASP A 55 18.16 6.11 -16.53
N GLU A 56 18.10 6.91 -17.59
CA GLU A 56 18.27 8.37 -17.51
C GLU A 56 17.07 9.07 -16.83
N GLY A 57 15.88 8.46 -16.88
CA GLY A 57 14.62 8.98 -16.32
C GLY A 57 14.18 8.39 -14.98
N ALA A 58 15.02 7.59 -14.31
CA ALA A 58 14.58 6.76 -13.16
C ALA A 58 14.00 7.58 -11.99
N GLU A 59 14.58 8.73 -11.66
CA GLU A 59 14.08 9.59 -10.58
C GLU A 59 12.72 10.20 -10.91
N GLU A 60 12.52 10.66 -12.15
CA GLU A 60 11.23 11.21 -12.59
C GLU A 60 10.14 10.14 -12.59
N GLU A 61 10.45 8.95 -13.11
CA GLU A 61 9.54 7.81 -13.07
C GLU A 61 9.23 7.41 -11.63
N HIS A 62 10.24 7.35 -10.75
CA HIS A 62 10.02 7.06 -9.33
C HIS A 62 9.11 8.09 -8.65
N ARG A 63 9.37 9.38 -8.89
CA ARG A 63 8.57 10.47 -8.33
C ARG A 63 7.12 10.40 -8.80
N SER A 64 6.89 10.06 -10.07
CA SER A 64 5.56 9.93 -10.65
C SER A 64 4.69 8.87 -9.97
N LEU A 65 5.31 7.89 -9.31
CA LEU A 65 4.60 6.79 -8.67
C LEU A 65 3.92 7.15 -7.35
N GLU A 66 4.06 8.38 -6.84
CA GLU A 66 3.14 8.89 -5.80
C GLU A 66 1.69 8.87 -6.33
N ASP A 67 1.47 9.57 -7.43
CA ASP A 67 0.15 9.64 -8.07
C ASP A 67 -0.22 8.27 -8.65
N GLY A 68 0.73 7.53 -9.22
CA GLY A 68 0.51 6.17 -9.72
C GLY A 68 0.02 5.20 -8.66
N LEU A 69 0.64 5.20 -7.47
CA LEU A 69 0.20 4.37 -6.35
C LEU A 69 -1.21 4.79 -5.90
N ALA A 70 -1.48 6.09 -5.78
CA ALA A 70 -2.80 6.61 -5.43
C ALA A 70 -3.88 6.19 -6.44
N VAL A 71 -3.61 6.34 -7.75
CA VAL A 71 -4.48 5.86 -8.84
C VAL A 71 -4.75 4.37 -8.69
N PHE A 72 -3.70 3.57 -8.49
CA PHE A 72 -3.80 2.12 -8.44
C PHE A 72 -4.61 1.63 -7.24
N VAL A 73 -4.36 2.15 -6.04
CA VAL A 73 -5.14 1.77 -4.84
C VAL A 73 -6.59 2.22 -4.88
N GLN A 74 -6.88 3.35 -5.55
CA GLN A 74 -8.23 3.89 -5.64
C GLN A 74 -9.09 3.24 -6.74
N ASN A 75 -8.47 2.70 -7.80
CA ASN A 75 -9.18 2.22 -8.98
C ASN A 75 -8.98 0.71 -9.25
N GLY A 76 -7.97 0.07 -8.65
CA GLY A 76 -7.71 -1.35 -8.81
C GLY A 76 -8.79 -2.21 -8.18
N GLN A 77 -9.03 -3.39 -8.77
CA GLN A 77 -10.02 -4.33 -8.28
C GLN A 77 -9.36 -5.67 -7.89
N LEU A 78 -9.60 -6.08 -6.65
CA LEU A 78 -9.21 -7.40 -6.15
C LEU A 78 -10.45 -8.07 -5.55
N LYS A 79 -10.58 -9.38 -5.72
CA LYS A 79 -11.65 -10.15 -5.05
C LYS A 79 -11.20 -10.52 -3.63
N PRO A 80 -12.11 -10.60 -2.64
CA PRO A 80 -11.77 -11.27 -1.38
C PRO A 80 -11.33 -12.71 -1.64
N GLY A 81 -10.37 -13.19 -0.85
CA GLY A 81 -9.84 -14.54 -1.06
C GLY A 81 -8.55 -14.80 -0.30
N ARG A 82 -8.08 -16.04 -0.39
CA ARG A 82 -6.79 -16.46 0.16
C ARG A 82 -5.72 -16.31 -0.91
N TYR A 83 -4.72 -15.49 -0.63
CA TYR A 83 -3.62 -15.18 -1.52
C TYR A 83 -2.30 -15.62 -0.90
N GLN A 84 -1.31 -15.80 -1.76
CA GLN A 84 0.04 -16.14 -1.37
C GLN A 84 1.02 -15.21 -2.08
N TYR A 85 2.08 -14.77 -1.40
CA TYR A 85 3.15 -14.00 -2.03
C TYR A 85 4.50 -14.29 -1.36
N HIS A 86 5.59 -14.09 -2.11
CA HIS A 86 6.93 -14.06 -1.54
C HIS A 86 7.16 -12.73 -0.84
N ASN A 87 7.53 -12.76 0.43
CA ASN A 87 7.75 -11.56 1.21
C ASN A 87 9.05 -10.88 0.76
N GLY A 88 8.94 -9.69 0.16
CA GLY A 88 10.09 -8.89 -0.26
C GLY A 88 11.02 -8.53 0.90
N LEU A 89 10.48 -8.43 2.12
CA LEU A 89 11.23 -8.06 3.33
C LEU A 89 12.17 -9.17 3.83
N ALA A 90 11.94 -10.42 3.47
CA ALA A 90 12.72 -11.55 4.00
C ALA A 90 14.20 -11.54 3.55
N LYS A 91 14.51 -10.81 2.46
CA LYS A 91 15.87 -10.68 1.90
C LYS A 91 16.53 -9.34 2.23
N LEU A 92 15.82 -8.46 2.93
CA LEU A 92 16.27 -7.11 3.24
C LEU A 92 16.70 -7.02 4.69
N ASP A 93 17.41 -5.95 5.04
CA ASP A 93 17.82 -5.70 6.41
C ASP A 93 16.57 -5.52 7.31
N PRO A 94 16.35 -6.42 8.30
CA PRO A 94 15.16 -6.38 9.14
C PRO A 94 15.07 -5.15 10.05
N GLY A 95 16.18 -4.44 10.27
CA GLY A 95 16.23 -3.24 11.12
C GLY A 95 15.81 -1.94 10.41
N ALA A 96 15.68 -1.96 9.08
CA ALA A 96 15.40 -0.76 8.30
C ALA A 96 13.93 -0.32 8.35
N VAL A 97 13.00 -1.29 8.50
CA VAL A 97 11.56 -1.06 8.51
C VAL A 97 10.82 -2.11 9.34
N GLY A 98 9.57 -1.81 9.72
CA GLY A 98 8.70 -2.78 10.37
C GLY A 98 8.16 -3.84 9.41
N ASP A 99 7.83 -5.00 9.98
CA ASP A 99 7.08 -6.07 9.32
C ASP A 99 6.11 -6.68 10.34
N VAL A 100 4.80 -6.66 10.04
CA VAL A 100 3.77 -7.20 10.94
C VAL A 100 3.85 -8.71 11.12
N PHE A 101 4.59 -9.42 10.26
CA PHE A 101 4.84 -10.85 10.40
C PHE A 101 6.19 -11.18 11.06
N ARG A 102 6.98 -10.17 11.42
CA ARG A 102 8.26 -10.40 12.09
C ARG A 102 8.01 -11.10 13.42
N ASP A 103 8.63 -12.26 13.59
CA ASP A 103 8.58 -12.96 14.85
C ASP A 103 9.35 -12.17 15.91
N ALA A 104 8.67 -11.83 17.01
CA ALA A 104 9.25 -10.97 18.04
C ALA A 104 10.38 -11.64 18.84
N ALA A 105 10.45 -12.98 18.86
CA ALA A 105 11.45 -13.72 19.62
C ALA A 105 12.75 -13.93 18.84
N THR A 106 12.64 -14.18 17.54
CA THR A 106 13.75 -14.51 16.62
C THR A 106 14.16 -13.33 15.75
N GLY A 107 13.27 -12.37 15.53
CA GLY A 107 13.45 -11.28 14.58
C GLY A 107 13.26 -11.70 13.12
N GLU A 108 12.95 -12.97 12.86
CA GLU A 108 12.82 -13.51 11.51
C GLU A 108 11.52 -13.09 10.85
N THR A 109 11.60 -12.84 9.54
CA THR A 109 10.46 -12.57 8.66
C THR A 109 10.22 -13.81 7.79
N PRO A 110 8.97 -14.28 7.62
CA PRO A 110 8.68 -15.42 6.75
C PRO A 110 8.92 -15.09 5.27
N ASP A 111 9.59 -15.97 4.54
CA ASP A 111 9.83 -15.87 3.08
C ASP A 111 8.54 -15.91 2.25
N LEU A 112 7.52 -16.59 2.76
CA LEU A 112 6.28 -16.87 2.06
C LEU A 112 5.10 -16.60 2.99
N ILE A 113 4.22 -15.70 2.55
CA ILE A 113 3.04 -15.31 3.31
C ILE A 113 1.81 -15.86 2.62
N THR A 114 0.92 -16.46 3.40
CA THR A 114 -0.43 -16.82 2.98
C THR A 114 -1.42 -16.04 3.83
N PHE A 115 -2.25 -15.22 3.19
CA PHE A 115 -3.11 -14.27 3.88
C PHE A 115 -4.51 -14.20 3.25
N ALA A 116 -5.53 -14.00 4.08
CA ALA A 116 -6.91 -13.88 3.65
C ALA A 116 -7.29 -12.40 3.51
N VAL A 117 -7.46 -11.93 2.27
CA VAL A 117 -7.98 -10.60 2.00
C VAL A 117 -9.49 -10.61 2.15
N THR A 118 -10.01 -9.82 3.08
CA THR A 118 -11.43 -9.70 3.39
C THR A 118 -12.05 -8.50 2.67
N PRO A 119 -13.39 -8.41 2.58
CA PRO A 119 -14.07 -7.21 2.10
C PRO A 119 -13.70 -5.94 2.88
N GLU A 120 -13.34 -6.05 4.16
CA GLU A 120 -12.96 -4.91 5.00
C GLU A 120 -11.61 -4.34 4.60
N HIS A 121 -10.60 -5.19 4.31
CA HIS A 121 -9.34 -4.72 3.74
C HIS A 121 -9.57 -3.94 2.45
N LEU A 122 -10.41 -4.48 1.56
CA LEU A 122 -10.70 -3.89 0.25
C LEU A 122 -11.53 -2.59 0.35
N ALA A 123 -12.29 -2.40 1.42
CA ALA A 123 -12.98 -1.14 1.68
C ALA A 123 -12.02 -0.06 2.19
N LEU A 124 -10.96 -0.44 2.90
CA LEU A 124 -9.98 0.48 3.49
C LEU A 124 -8.87 0.89 2.53
N ILE A 125 -8.36 -0.02 1.69
CA ILE A 125 -7.24 0.25 0.76
C ILE A 125 -7.48 1.49 -0.12
N PRO A 126 -8.65 1.69 -0.76
CA PRO A 126 -8.91 2.88 -1.57
C PRO A 126 -9.01 4.19 -0.77
N GLN A 127 -9.01 4.12 0.56
CA GLN A 127 -9.09 5.28 1.46
C GLN A 127 -7.75 5.62 2.09
N LEU A 128 -6.69 4.88 1.76
CA LEU A 128 -5.35 5.16 2.26
C LEU A 128 -4.89 6.55 1.80
N ASN A 129 -4.38 7.33 2.75
CA ASN A 129 -3.87 8.68 2.51
C ASN A 129 -2.44 8.60 1.93
N ILE A 130 -2.36 8.35 0.63
CA ILE A 130 -1.09 8.24 -0.11
C ILE A 130 -0.51 9.63 -0.35
N GLY A 131 0.78 9.76 -0.10
CA GLY A 131 1.56 10.94 -0.46
C GLY A 131 3.05 10.63 -0.57
N TRP A 132 3.85 11.66 -0.83
CA TRP A 132 5.29 11.54 -0.92
C TRP A 132 6.00 11.71 0.43
N ASN A 133 6.90 10.77 0.75
CA ASN A 133 7.88 10.97 1.79
C ASN A 133 9.09 11.72 1.23
N ALA A 134 9.17 13.05 1.43
CA ALA A 134 10.32 13.82 0.96
C ALA A 134 11.65 13.44 1.63
N GLU A 135 11.62 12.94 2.88
CA GLU A 135 12.83 12.55 3.62
C GLU A 135 13.41 11.22 3.12
N GLN A 136 12.54 10.28 2.76
CA GLN A 136 12.94 8.95 2.31
C GLN A 136 12.86 8.79 0.78
N GLY A 137 12.30 9.76 0.07
CA GLY A 137 12.18 9.75 -1.38
C GLY A 137 11.30 8.62 -1.92
N VAL A 138 10.22 8.25 -1.24
CA VAL A 138 9.30 7.17 -1.66
C VAL A 138 7.83 7.52 -1.45
N PRO A 139 6.89 6.93 -2.21
CA PRO A 139 5.47 6.98 -1.87
C PRO A 139 5.22 6.31 -0.51
N ARG A 140 4.34 6.89 0.31
CA ARG A 140 3.93 6.32 1.60
C ARG A 140 2.46 6.59 1.88
N VAL A 141 1.88 5.81 2.79
CA VAL A 141 0.68 6.23 3.52
C VAL A 141 1.12 7.18 4.63
N ASP A 142 0.41 8.28 4.85
CA ASP A 142 0.62 9.16 6.01
C ASP A 142 0.42 8.36 7.32
N PRO A 143 1.47 8.13 8.14
CA PRO A 143 1.35 7.29 9.32
C PRO A 143 0.62 7.98 10.48
N GLU A 144 0.51 9.31 10.47
CA GLU A 144 -0.27 10.06 11.46
C GLU A 144 -1.75 10.07 11.10
N ARG A 145 -2.05 10.10 9.81
CA ARG A 145 -3.42 10.14 9.26
C ARG A 145 -3.59 9.14 8.12
N PRO A 146 -3.57 7.82 8.40
CA PRO A 146 -3.57 6.79 7.37
C PRO A 146 -4.83 6.78 6.49
N TYR A 147 -5.92 7.40 6.96
CA TYR A 147 -7.18 7.52 6.22
C TYR A 147 -7.62 8.98 5.99
N GLY A 148 -6.69 9.94 6.11
CA GLY A 148 -6.87 11.36 5.74
C GLY A 148 -7.80 12.19 6.63
N ALA A 149 -8.62 11.58 7.49
CA ALA A 149 -9.53 12.28 8.39
C ALA A 149 -8.85 12.78 9.67
N ASP A 150 -9.29 13.92 10.19
CA ASP A 150 -8.89 14.41 11.50
C ASP A 150 -9.45 13.50 12.63
N GLY A 151 -8.62 13.25 13.64
CA GLY A 151 -8.95 12.45 14.83
C GLY A 151 -8.40 11.03 14.79
N ALA A 152 -8.90 10.16 15.68
CA ALA A 152 -8.41 8.79 15.81
C ALA A 152 -8.68 7.97 14.53
N TYR A 153 -7.66 7.27 14.02
CA TYR A 153 -7.77 6.42 12.83
C TYR A 153 -8.87 5.35 12.95
N THR A 154 -9.08 4.81 14.15
CA THR A 154 -10.15 3.83 14.43
C THR A 154 -11.54 4.42 14.21
N ALA A 155 -11.74 5.72 14.47
CA ALA A 155 -13.00 6.40 14.17
C ALA A 155 -13.22 6.56 12.67
N ALA A 156 -12.16 6.82 11.90
CA ALA A 156 -12.23 6.83 10.43
C ALA A 156 -12.59 5.44 9.89
N MET A 157 -11.90 4.39 10.35
CA MET A 157 -12.20 3.00 9.97
C MET A 157 -13.63 2.61 10.28
N LYS A 158 -14.15 2.93 11.47
CA LYS A 158 -15.57 2.66 11.83
C LYS A 158 -16.55 3.26 10.82
N ARG A 159 -16.31 4.50 10.36
CA ARG A 159 -17.17 5.16 9.36
C ARG A 159 -17.08 4.47 8.01
N LEU A 160 -15.86 4.13 7.56
CA LEU A 160 -15.62 3.47 6.28
C LEU A 160 -16.21 2.05 6.23
N LEU A 161 -16.15 1.33 7.35
CA LEU A 161 -16.62 -0.05 7.46
C LEU A 161 -18.12 -0.16 7.75
N ALA A 162 -18.80 0.93 8.12
CA ALA A 162 -20.23 0.92 8.46
C ALA A 162 -21.13 0.39 7.32
N ALA A 163 -20.69 0.53 6.07
CA ALA A 163 -21.40 0.06 4.89
C ALA A 163 -20.95 -1.34 4.41
N VAL A 164 -19.92 -1.93 5.01
CA VAL A 164 -19.34 -3.21 4.57
C VAL A 164 -20.14 -4.37 5.19
N PRO A 165 -20.82 -5.21 4.38
CA PRO A 165 -21.59 -6.32 4.92
C PRO A 165 -20.69 -7.30 5.69
N GLY A 166 -21.10 -7.66 6.90
CA GLY A 166 -20.35 -8.60 7.75
C GLY A 166 -19.18 -8.00 8.52
N ALA A 167 -18.86 -6.72 8.34
CA ALA A 167 -17.78 -6.01 9.06
C ALA A 167 -18.01 -5.82 10.56
N ALA A 168 -19.12 -6.32 11.10
CA ALA A 168 -19.41 -6.38 12.54
C ALA A 168 -20.02 -7.73 12.95
N ALA A 169 -20.02 -8.71 12.03
CA ALA A 169 -20.68 -9.98 12.26
C ALA A 169 -19.67 -10.97 12.88
N ASN A 170 -19.90 -11.29 14.16
CA ASN A 170 -19.24 -12.35 14.92
C ASN A 170 -17.81 -12.06 15.39
N ASP A 171 -17.66 -11.15 16.33
CA ASP A 171 -16.48 -11.15 17.19
C ASP A 171 -16.92 -10.91 18.65
N ASP A 172 -16.61 -11.86 19.53
CA ASP A 172 -16.57 -11.66 20.98
C ASP A 172 -15.35 -10.76 21.37
N GLU A 173 -14.53 -10.38 20.38
CA GLU A 173 -13.40 -9.44 20.48
C GLU A 173 -13.90 -8.00 20.66
N ASP A 174 -13.21 -7.25 21.52
CA ASP A 174 -13.45 -5.82 21.68
C ASP A 174 -13.27 -5.09 20.34
N ALA A 175 -14.26 -4.25 20.00
CA ALA A 175 -14.34 -3.58 18.71
C ALA A 175 -13.12 -2.71 18.39
N GLU A 176 -12.44 -2.16 19.40
CA GLU A 176 -11.21 -1.41 19.21
C GLU A 176 -10.03 -2.33 18.90
N THR A 177 -9.85 -3.40 19.66
CA THR A 177 -8.82 -4.43 19.41
C THR A 177 -8.88 -4.97 17.98
N ARG A 178 -10.09 -5.28 17.50
CA ARG A 178 -10.34 -5.72 16.13
C ARG A 178 -9.90 -4.71 15.08
N LEU A 179 -10.17 -3.42 15.29
CA LEU A 179 -9.77 -2.37 14.35
C LEU A 179 -8.26 -2.15 14.33
N VAL A 180 -7.59 -2.27 15.48
CA VAL A 180 -6.12 -2.23 15.56
C VAL A 180 -5.53 -3.40 14.78
N ARG A 181 -6.06 -4.61 14.96
CA ARG A 181 -5.65 -5.80 14.20
C ARG A 181 -5.87 -5.59 12.69
N LEU A 182 -7.07 -5.18 12.29
CA LEU A 182 -7.42 -4.92 10.89
C LEU A 182 -6.52 -3.84 10.25
N HIS A 183 -6.12 -2.82 11.02
CA HIS A 183 -5.19 -1.79 10.55
C HIS A 183 -3.79 -2.36 10.28
N ARG A 184 -3.26 -3.19 11.17
CA ARG A 184 -1.96 -3.86 10.95
C ARG A 184 -2.01 -4.86 9.80
N GLU A 185 -3.14 -5.54 9.64
CA GLU A 185 -3.43 -6.43 8.51
C GLU A 185 -3.42 -5.72 7.14
N LEU A 186 -3.43 -4.38 7.09
CA LEU A 186 -3.29 -3.66 5.82
C LEU A 186 -1.89 -3.77 5.20
N GLN A 187 -0.83 -4.11 5.93
CA GLN A 187 0.48 -4.36 5.30
C GLN A 187 0.41 -5.55 4.31
N PRO A 188 0.07 -6.78 4.72
CA PRO A 188 -0.10 -7.88 3.78
C PRO A 188 -1.19 -7.63 2.76
N ALA A 189 -2.32 -7.03 3.18
CA ALA A 189 -3.43 -6.79 2.26
C ALA A 189 -3.04 -5.84 1.13
N LEU A 190 -2.31 -4.75 1.44
CA LEU A 190 -1.80 -3.83 0.43
C LEU A 190 -0.75 -4.51 -0.45
N GLN A 191 0.20 -5.27 0.11
CA GLN A 191 1.18 -6.01 -0.68
C GLN A 191 0.53 -6.97 -1.70
N ILE A 192 -0.52 -7.67 -1.27
CA ILE A 192 -1.32 -8.56 -2.14
C ILE A 192 -2.09 -7.74 -3.17
N PHE A 193 -2.69 -6.62 -2.76
CA PHE A 193 -3.43 -5.74 -3.66
C PHE A 193 -2.54 -5.21 -4.78
N LEU A 194 -1.36 -4.65 -4.46
CA LEU A 194 -0.43 -4.15 -5.48
C LEU A 194 -0.02 -5.23 -6.47
N ARG A 195 0.12 -6.49 -6.02
CA ARG A 195 0.57 -7.61 -6.84
C ARG A 195 -0.53 -8.22 -7.72
N TYR A 196 -1.77 -8.28 -7.22
CA TYR A 196 -2.84 -9.10 -7.81
C TYR A 196 -4.08 -8.32 -8.25
N ALA A 197 -4.22 -7.04 -7.86
CA ALA A 197 -5.36 -6.25 -8.31
C ALA A 197 -5.29 -6.04 -9.83
N ASP A 198 -6.49 -6.01 -10.42
CA ASP A 198 -6.69 -5.73 -11.83
C ASP A 198 -6.91 -4.23 -12.03
N LEU A 199 -6.05 -3.63 -12.84
CA LEU A 199 -6.17 -2.27 -13.37
C LEU A 199 -5.36 -2.22 -14.66
N GLY A 200 -6.03 -1.85 -15.75
CA GLY A 200 -5.38 -1.61 -17.04
C GLY A 200 -4.75 -0.22 -17.12
N PRO A 201 -3.89 0.02 -18.13
CA PRO A 201 -3.35 1.35 -18.36
C PRO A 201 -4.44 2.34 -18.79
N GLY A 202 -4.22 3.63 -18.58
CA GLY A 202 -5.14 4.68 -19.01
C GLY A 202 -4.90 6.03 -18.33
N ASP A 203 -5.62 7.03 -18.81
CA ASP A 203 -5.59 8.39 -18.27
C ASP A 203 -6.54 8.53 -17.07
N PHE A 204 -6.05 9.22 -16.04
CA PHE A 204 -6.81 9.54 -14.84
C PHE A 204 -6.75 11.04 -14.56
N ARG A 205 -7.82 11.57 -13.97
CA ARG A 205 -7.89 12.94 -13.48
C ARG A 205 -8.22 12.98 -12.00
N ARG A 206 -7.58 13.90 -11.29
CA ARG A 206 -7.84 14.13 -9.88
C ARG A 206 -9.02 15.09 -9.69
N ALA A 207 -10.12 14.57 -9.14
CA ALA A 207 -11.28 15.34 -8.72
C ALA A 207 -11.37 15.31 -7.19
N ALA A 208 -11.15 16.46 -6.54
CA ALA A 208 -10.92 16.54 -5.09
C ALA A 208 -9.78 15.59 -4.66
N GLU A 209 -10.02 14.68 -3.71
CA GLU A 209 -9.02 13.74 -3.17
C GLU A 209 -9.05 12.37 -3.88
N ARG A 210 -9.72 12.25 -5.03
CA ARG A 210 -9.84 10.99 -5.77
C ARG A 210 -9.38 11.10 -7.22
N TRP A 211 -8.70 10.06 -7.68
CA TRP A 211 -8.38 9.81 -9.06
C TRP A 211 -9.51 9.03 -9.73
N LEU A 212 -10.02 9.58 -10.82
CA LEU A 212 -11.07 8.99 -11.64
C LEU A 212 -10.55 8.77 -13.06
N PRO A 213 -10.97 7.72 -13.77
CA PRO A 213 -10.71 7.59 -15.20
C PRO A 213 -11.15 8.87 -15.96
N ALA A 214 -10.29 9.35 -16.86
CA ALA A 214 -10.42 10.66 -17.52
C ALA A 214 -11.47 10.75 -18.63
#